data_AF-A0A7K6KQJ7-F1
#
_entry.id   AF-A0A7K6KQJ7-F1
#
_cell.length_a   1.000
_cell.length_b   1.000
_cell.length_c   1.000
_cell.angle_alpha   90.00
_cell.angle_beta   90.00
_cell.angle_gamma   90.00
#
_symmetry.space_group_name_H-M   'P 1'
#
loop_
_entity.id
_entity.type
_entity.pdbx_description
1 polymer ?
#
loop_
_entity_poly.entity_id
_entity_poly.type
_entity_poly.pdbx_seq_one_letter_code
_entity_poly.pdbx_strand_id
1 'polypeptide(L)' 'MFEPLKETVALLKTYGDKMPEEVHLQLQNLPEGWDNNKRLCLRVAENAAPLQAAEAAILRQKCQ' A
#
# COMPACT_ATOMS: atom_id res chain seq x y z
N MET A 1 -0.23 6.56 -4.90
CA MET A 1 -0.57 6.99 -3.52
C MET A 1 0.18 8.24 -3.11
N PHE A 2 1.51 8.34 -3.33
CA PHE A 2 2.30 9.51 -2.90
C PHE A 2 2.32 10.70 -3.88
N GLU A 3 1.81 10.53 -5.11
CA GLU A 3 1.79 11.61 -6.12
C GLU A 3 1.02 12.86 -5.66
N PRO A 4 -0.21 12.75 -5.10
CA PRO A 4 -0.94 13.93 -4.61
C PRO A 4 -0.23 14.68 -3.47
N LEU A 5 0.56 13.96 -2.67
CA LEU A 5 1.35 14.57 -1.60
C LEU A 5 2.51 15.39 -2.16
N LYS A 6 3.16 14.91 -3.23
CA LYS A 6 4.20 15.68 -3.94
C LYS A 6 3.62 16.94 -4.58
N GLU A 7 2.45 16.83 -5.20
CA GLU A 7 1.73 17.95 -5.79
C GLU A 7 1.36 19.00 -4.73
N THR A 8 0.88 18.56 -3.56
CA THR A 8 0.54 19.46 -2.44
C THR A 8 1.79 20.19 -1.92
N VAL A 9 2.92 19.50 -1.76
CA VAL A 9 4.18 20.12 -1.33
C VAL A 9 4.69 21.12 -2.37
N ALA A 10 4.58 20.80 -3.66
CA ALA A 10 4.92 21.72 -4.73
C ALA A 10 4.03 22.97 -4.71
N LEU A 11 2.73 22.80 -4.47
CA LEU A 11 1.78 23.90 -4.34
C LEU A 11 2.09 24.79 -3.13
N LEU A 12 2.30 24.22 -1.95
CA LEU A 12 2.67 24.98 -0.75
C LEU A 12 3.95 25.79 -0.95
N LYS A 13 4.92 25.23 -1.67
CA LYS A 13 6.15 25.94 -2.05
C LYS A 13 5.86 27.18 -2.92
N THR A 14 4.84 27.16 -3.77
CA THR A 14 4.42 28.35 -4.54
C THR A 14 3.81 29.45 -3.67
N TYR A 15 3.23 29.08 -2.52
CA TYR A 15 2.68 30.03 -1.54
C TYR A 15 3.72 30.57 -0.56
N GLY A 16 4.99 30.12 -0.65
CA GLY A 16 6.09 30.57 0.21
C GLY A 16 6.34 29.68 1.43
N ASP A 17 5.54 28.63 1.63
CA ASP A 17 5.71 27.69 2.72
C ASP A 17 6.85 26.71 2.43
N LYS A 18 7.88 26.71 3.28
CA LYS A 18 8.94 25.69 3.25
C LYS A 18 8.55 24.53 4.16
N MET A 19 8.44 23.35 3.56
CA MET A 19 8.28 22.13 4.33
C MET A 19 9.61 21.73 5.00
N PRO A 20 9.54 21.07 6.17
CA PRO A 20 10.71 20.50 6.82
C PRO A 20 11.43 19.50 5.90
N GLU A 21 12.75 19.39 6.04
CA GLU A 21 13.57 18.41 5.30
C GLU A 21 13.08 16.97 5.52
N GLU A 22 12.63 16.66 6.73
CA GLU A 22 12.06 15.35 7.08
C GLU A 22 10.91 14.94 6.16
N VAL A 23 10.04 15.88 5.77
CA VAL A 23 8.90 15.60 4.87
C VAL A 23 9.40 15.21 3.48
N HIS A 24 10.47 15.87 3.00
CA HIS A 24 11.09 15.53 1.73
C HIS A 24 11.75 14.14 1.77
N LEU A 25 12.45 13.82 2.85
CA LEU A 25 13.07 12.52 3.06
C LEU A 25 12.03 11.39 3.15
N GLN A 26 10.92 11.62 3.88
CA GLN A 26 9.82 10.69 3.97
C GLN A 26 9.16 10.45 2.60
N LEU A 27 8.90 11.50 1.80
CA LEU A 27 8.33 11.35 0.46
C LEU A 27 9.23 10.60 -0.51
N GLN A 28 10.54 10.59 -0.28
CA GLN A 28 11.51 9.81 -1.05
C GLN A 28 11.51 8.32 -0.62
N ASN A 29 11.46 8.04 0.67
CA ASN A 29 11.67 6.69 1.22
C ASN A 29 10.38 5.85 1.33
N LEU A 30 9.25 6.49 1.62
CA LEU A 30 7.96 5.79 1.81
C LEU A 30 7.45 5.02 0.58
N PRO A 31 7.64 5.48 -0.68
CA PRO A 31 7.24 4.73 -1.86
C PRO A 31 7.87 3.33 -1.93
N GLU A 32 9.15 3.20 -1.60
CA GLU A 32 9.85 1.92 -1.63
C GLU A 32 9.32 0.98 -0.54
N GLY A 33 9.18 1.49 0.69
CA GLY A 33 8.60 0.72 1.80
C GLY A 33 7.17 0.24 1.52
N TRP A 34 6.36 1.10 0.89
CA TRP A 34 5.00 0.76 0.47
C TRP A 34 4.97 -0.32 -0.61
N ASP A 35 5.86 -0.25 -1.61
CA ASP A 35 5.97 -1.27 -2.65
C ASP A 35 6.37 -2.63 -2.09
N ASN A 36 7.32 -2.66 -1.17
CA ASN A 36 7.71 -3.89 -0.48
C ASN A 36 6.56 -4.48 0.35
N ASN A 37 5.82 -3.63 1.07
CA ASN A 37 4.66 -4.07 1.83
C ASN A 37 3.55 -4.62 0.92
N LYS A 38 3.25 -3.95 -0.20
CA LYS A 38 2.27 -4.45 -1.18
C LYS A 38 2.68 -5.83 -1.71
N ARG A 39 3.95 -6.03 -2.05
CA ARG A 39 4.46 -7.33 -2.52
C ARG A 39 4.29 -8.41 -1.45
N LEU A 40 4.55 -8.08 -0.18
CA LEU A 40 4.31 -9.01 0.92
C LEU A 40 2.83 -9.37 1.05
N CYS A 41 1.95 -8.37 1.05
CA CYS A 41 0.50 -8.59 1.12
C CYS A 41 0.00 -9.48 -0.03
N LEU A 42 0.46 -9.22 -1.26
CA LEU A 42 0.12 -10.04 -2.43
C LEU A 42 0.59 -11.48 -2.26
N ARG A 43 1.83 -11.71 -1.83
CA ARG A 43 2.36 -13.06 -1.58
C ARG A 43 1.55 -13.79 -0.51
N VAL A 44 1.17 -13.10 0.57
CA VAL A 44 0.33 -13.70 1.62
C VAL A 44 -1.05 -14.06 1.06
N ALA A 45 -1.65 -13.18 0.24
CA ALA A 45 -2.93 -13.46 -0.41
C ALA A 45 -2.84 -14.66 -1.36
N GLU A 46 -1.79 -14.76 -2.18
CA GLU A 46 -1.53 -15.90 -3.07
C GLU A 46 -1.37 -17.21 -2.29
N ASN A 47 -0.64 -17.18 -1.16
CA ASN A 47 -0.49 -18.34 -0.29
C ASN A 47 -1.79 -18.74 0.43
N ALA A 48 -2.64 -17.76 0.76
CA ALA A 48 -3.91 -17.99 1.45
C ALA A 48 -5.03 -18.46 0.50
N ALA A 49 -4.98 -18.07 -0.78
CA ALA A 49 -5.99 -18.41 -1.78
C ALA A 49 -6.34 -19.91 -1.86
N PRO A 50 -5.39 -20.87 -1.92
CA PRO A 50 -5.73 -22.30 -1.96
C PRO A 50 -6.38 -22.79 -0.66
N LEU A 51 -5.98 -22.27 0.50
CA LEU A 51 -6.57 -22.62 1.79
C LEU A 51 -8.01 -22.12 1.88
N GLN A 52 -8.25 -20.88 1.46
CA GLN A 52 -9.59 -20.30 1.39
C GLN A 52 -10.49 -21.07 0.41
N ALA A 53 -9.94 -21.50 -0.73
CA ALA A 53 -10.67 -22.32 -1.71
C ALA A 53 -11.04 -23.70 -1.15
N ALA A 54 -10.13 -24.34 -0.41
CA ALA A 54 -10.38 -25.62 0.26
C ALA A 54 -11.49 -25.50 1.31
N GLU A 55 -11.43 -24.50 2.18
CA GLU A 55 -12.49 -24.23 3.17
C GLU A 55 -13.83 -23.92 2.51
N ALA A 56 -13.83 -23.12 1.45
CA ALA A 56 -15.04 -22.81 0.69
C ALA A 56 -15.67 -24.06 0.05
N ALA A 57 -14.85 -25.01 -0.43
CA ALA A 57 -15.33 -26.28 -0.97
C ALA A 57 -15.98 -27.16 0.12
N ILE A 58 -15.37 -27.25 1.30
CA ILE A 58 -15.92 -27.99 2.45
C ILE A 58 -17.28 -27.41 2.87
N LEU A 59 -17.38 -26.08 2.97
CA LEU A 59 -18.63 -25.41 3.33
C LEU A 59 -19.72 -25.67 2.29
N ARG A 60 -19.40 -25.60 1.00
CA ARG A 60 -20.33 -25.91 -0.09
C ARG A 60 -20.85 -27.34 -0.01
N GLN A 61 -19.97 -28.31 0.28
CA GLN A 61 -20.36 -29.71 0.44
C GLN A 61 -21.31 -29.92 1.63
N LYS A 62 -21.11 -29.20 2.75
CA LYS A 62 -21.98 -29.29 3.93
C LYS A 62 -23.35 -28.64 3.74
N CYS A 63 -23.48 -27.73 2.79
CA CYS A 63 -24.74 -27.06 2.46
C CYS A 63 -25.53 -27.78 1.35
N GLN A 64 -24.97 -28.84 0.76
CA GLN A 64 -25.71 -29.81 -0.07
C GLN A 64 -26.30 -30.90 0.82
#